data_AF-A0A3C1ST48-F1
#
_entry.id   AF-A0A3C1ST48-F1
#
_cell.length_a   1.000
_cell.length_b   1.000
_cell.length_c   1.000
_cell.angle_alpha   90.00
_cell.angle_beta   90.00
_cell.angle_gamma   90.00
#
_symmetry.space_group_name_H-M   'P 1'
#
loop_
_entity.id
_entity.type
_entity.pdbx_description
1 polymer ?
#
loop_
_entity_poly.entity_id
_entity_poly.type
_entity_poly.pdbx_seq_one_letter_code
_entity_poly.pdbx_strand_id
1 'polypeptide(L)'
;PDPDSLLERTLGVRLPVEGLRYWIRGASEPGPIAALQTDASGRLLRLEQKGWILEYPAYSPSASPALPTRIVARRQDLSVKLVIDQWTL
;
A
#
# COMPACT_ATOMS: atom_id res chain seq x y z
N PRO A 1 -19.31 -12.45 -7.77
CA PRO A 1 -18.97 -11.03 -8.03
C PRO A 1 -17.65 -10.69 -7.34
N ASP A 2 -16.61 -10.40 -8.12
CA ASP A 2 -15.29 -10.07 -7.60
C ASP A 2 -15.28 -8.60 -7.10
N PRO A 3 -14.73 -8.30 -5.89
CA PRO A 3 -14.76 -6.97 -5.31
C PRO A 3 -14.04 -5.91 -6.18
N ASP A 4 -13.03 -6.30 -6.96
CA ASP A 4 -12.34 -5.37 -7.88
C ASP A 4 -13.29 -4.89 -8.98
N SER A 5 -14.21 -5.75 -9.41
CA SER A 5 -15.21 -5.44 -10.45
C SER A 5 -16.28 -4.46 -9.97
N LEU A 6 -16.55 -4.39 -8.66
CA LEU A 6 -17.53 -3.47 -8.08
C LEU A 6 -16.95 -2.06 -7.92
N LEU A 7 -15.69 -1.97 -7.49
CA LEU A 7 -14.95 -0.70 -7.37
C LEU A 7 -14.69 -0.08 -8.75
N GLU A 8 -14.35 -0.89 -9.75
CA GLU A 8 -14.19 -0.43 -11.14
C GLU A 8 -15.48 0.19 -11.69
N ARG A 9 -16.63 -0.45 -11.45
CA ARG A 9 -17.93 0.04 -11.93
C ARG A 9 -18.42 1.31 -11.22
N THR A 10 -17.96 1.55 -10.00
CA THR A 10 -18.44 2.66 -9.16
C THR A 10 -17.51 3.87 -9.20
N LEU A 11 -16.20 3.65 -9.33
CA LEU A 11 -15.16 4.68 -9.26
C LEU A 11 -14.34 4.82 -10.55
N GLY A 12 -14.50 3.91 -11.53
CA GLY A 12 -13.72 3.89 -12.78
C GLY A 12 -12.28 3.38 -12.61
N VAL A 13 -11.92 2.85 -11.44
CA VAL A 13 -10.55 2.46 -11.10
C VAL A 13 -10.46 1.05 -10.53
N ARG A 14 -9.54 0.25 -11.09
CA ARG A 14 -9.12 -1.04 -10.52
C ARG A 14 -8.00 -0.83 -9.50
N LEU A 15 -8.37 -0.59 -8.25
CA LEU A 15 -7.46 -0.76 -7.12
C LEU A 15 -7.49 -2.25 -6.74
N PRO A 16 -6.39 -3.01 -6.90
CA PRO A 16 -6.39 -4.43 -6.59
C PRO A 16 -6.55 -4.60 -5.08
N VAL A 17 -7.73 -5.07 -4.64
CA VAL A 17 -8.02 -5.28 -3.22
C VAL A 17 -7.07 -6.32 -2.63
N GLU A 18 -6.61 -7.26 -3.47
CA GLU A 18 -5.62 -8.25 -3.10
C GLU A 18 -4.25 -7.67 -2.75
N GLY A 19 -3.69 -6.78 -3.58
CA GLY A 19 -2.40 -6.16 -3.31
C GLY A 19 -2.46 -5.24 -2.09
N LEU A 20 -3.58 -4.53 -1.94
CA LEU A 20 -3.78 -3.58 -0.86
C LEU A 20 -3.63 -4.24 0.53
N ARG A 21 -4.07 -5.48 0.72
CA ARG A 21 -3.98 -6.19 2.02
C ARG A 21 -2.52 -6.39 2.49
N TYR A 22 -1.56 -6.42 1.56
CA TYR A 22 -0.14 -6.50 1.85
C TYR A 22 0.45 -5.11 2.03
N TRP A 23 0.16 -4.22 1.09
CA TRP A 23 0.70 -2.86 1.09
C TRP A 23 0.31 -2.05 2.33
N ILE A 24 -0.92 -2.20 2.84
CA ILE A 24 -1.33 -1.52 4.09
C ILE A 24 -0.46 -1.89 5.29
N ARG A 25 0.10 -3.10 5.30
CA ARG A 25 0.98 -3.61 6.36
C ARG A 25 2.45 -3.26 6.12
N GLY A 26 2.76 -2.53 5.06
CA GLY A 26 4.14 -2.26 4.66
C GLY A 26 4.85 -3.50 4.13
N ALA A 27 4.13 -4.38 3.43
CA ALA A 27 4.70 -5.57 2.79
C ALA A 27 4.40 -5.59 1.29
N SER A 28 5.28 -6.19 0.49
CA SER A 28 4.99 -6.53 -0.90
C SER A 28 3.98 -7.67 -0.97
N GLU A 29 3.11 -7.66 -1.96
CA GLU A 29 2.28 -8.83 -2.27
C GLU A 29 3.17 -9.93 -2.91
N PRO A 30 2.73 -11.21 -2.93
CA PRO A 30 3.43 -12.26 -3.64
C PRO A 30 3.60 -11.96 -5.13
N GLY A 31 4.83 -12.09 -5.63
CA GLY A 31 5.14 -11.90 -7.04
C GLY A 31 6.36 -10.99 -7.26
N PRO A 32 6.59 -10.57 -8.52
CA PRO A 32 7.74 -9.75 -8.87
C PRO A 32 7.66 -8.38 -8.19
N ILE A 33 8.82 -7.89 -7.77
CA ILE A 33 9.01 -6.55 -7.20
C ILE A 33 9.92 -5.79 -8.17
N ALA A 34 9.47 -4.63 -8.65
CA ALA A 34 10.26 -3.82 -9.58
C ALA A 34 11.29 -2.96 -8.82
N ALA A 35 10.90 -2.41 -7.68
CA ALA A 35 11.80 -1.69 -6.79
C ALA A 35 11.33 -1.80 -5.33
N LEU A 36 12.27 -1.88 -4.39
CA LEU A 36 12.00 -1.88 -2.96
C LEU A 36 13.09 -1.10 -2.24
N GLN A 37 12.69 -0.14 -1.41
CA GLN A 37 13.57 0.67 -0.60
C GLN A 37 13.10 0.63 0.84
N THR A 38 14.04 0.42 1.76
CA THR A 38 13.79 0.43 3.19
C THR A 38 14.71 1.40 3.90
N ASP A 39 14.30 1.86 5.08
CA ASP A 39 15.20 2.56 5.98
C ASP A 39 16.14 1.59 6.74
N ALA A 40 17.00 2.15 7.59
CA ALA A 40 17.95 1.38 8.40
C ALA A 40 17.28 0.42 9.41
N SER A 41 16.00 0.60 9.70
CA SER A 41 15.20 -0.28 10.56
C SER A 41 14.39 -1.33 9.78
N GLY A 42 14.57 -1.40 8.45
CA GLY A 42 13.88 -2.35 7.58
C GLY A 42 12.44 -1.95 7.23
N ARG A 43 12.00 -0.73 7.57
CA ARG A 43 10.66 -0.25 7.21
C ARG A 43 10.64 0.17 5.75
N LEU A 44 9.60 -0.19 5.00
CA LEU A 44 9.43 0.27 3.62
C LEU A 44 9.41 1.79 3.56
N LEU A 45 10.14 2.37 2.60
CA LEU A 45 10.07 3.77 2.23
C LEU A 45 9.37 3.90 0.87
N ARG A 46 9.72 3.00 -0.05
CA ARG A 46 9.17 2.95 -1.40
C ARG A 46 9.04 1.49 -1.87
N LEU A 47 7.94 1.19 -2.56
CA LEU A 47 7.72 -0.09 -3.23
C LEU A 47 7.15 0.17 -4.62
N GLU A 48 7.68 -0.52 -5.63
CA GLU A 48 7.13 -0.55 -6.97
C GLU A 48 6.74 -1.98 -7.34
N GLN A 49 5.45 -2.21 -7.57
CA GLN A 49 4.90 -3.55 -7.80
C GLN A 49 3.61 -3.49 -8.63
N LYS A 50 3.48 -4.38 -9.63
CA LYS A 50 2.32 -4.42 -10.56
C LYS A 50 1.93 -3.06 -11.17
N GLY A 51 2.92 -2.22 -11.46
CA GLY A 51 2.72 -0.87 -12.01
C GLY A 51 2.26 0.19 -11.00
N TRP A 52 2.20 -0.16 -9.72
CA TRP A 52 1.98 0.79 -8.63
C TRP A 52 3.30 1.29 -8.08
N ILE A 53 3.32 2.58 -7.75
CA ILE A 53 4.37 3.23 -6.96
C ILE A 53 3.76 3.56 -5.60
N LEU A 54 4.31 2.97 -4.54
CA LEU A 54 3.87 3.16 -3.18
C LEU A 54 4.96 3.87 -2.37
N GLU A 55 4.57 4.89 -1.62
CA GLU A 55 5.43 5.63 -0.70
C GLU A 55 4.85 5.56 0.71
N TYR A 56 5.73 5.39 1.70
CA TYR A 56 5.39 5.18 3.11
C TYR A 56 5.94 6.31 3.99
N PRO A 57 5.37 7.52 3.90
CA PRO A 57 5.93 8.71 4.56
C PRO A 57 5.78 8.72 6.07
N ALA A 58 4.95 7.85 6.67
CA ALA A 58 4.75 7.82 8.11
C ALA A 58 4.45 6.41 8.63
N TYR A 59 4.97 6.13 9.82
CA TYR A 59 4.80 4.91 10.59
C TYR A 59 4.32 5.23 12.01
N SER A 60 3.62 4.29 12.63
CA SER A 60 3.22 4.41 14.03
C SER A 60 4.45 4.26 14.94
N PRO A 61 4.69 5.17 15.88
CA PRO A 61 5.80 5.08 16.82
C PRO A 61 5.53 4.06 17.96
N SER A 62 4.28 3.67 18.17
CA SER A 62 3.86 2.78 19.27
C SER A 62 3.58 1.34 18.84
N ALA A 63 3.50 1.06 17.54
CA ALA A 63 3.28 -0.29 17.03
C ALA A 63 4.59 -1.08 16.95
N SER A 64 4.56 -2.35 17.37
CA SER A 64 5.65 -3.30 17.19
C SER A 64 5.09 -4.61 16.58
N PRO A 65 5.42 -4.95 15.32
CA PRO A 65 6.31 -4.22 14.41
C PRO A 65 5.74 -2.85 13.99
N ALA A 66 6.60 -1.96 13.50
CA ALA A 66 6.19 -0.64 13.03
C ALA A 66 5.24 -0.76 11.84
N LEU A 67 4.02 -0.23 11.98
CA LEU A 67 2.99 -0.26 10.94
C LEU A 67 2.85 1.11 10.26
N PRO A 68 2.64 1.20 8.94
CA PRO A 68 2.41 2.46 8.26
C PRO A 68 1.19 3.20 8.83
N THR A 69 1.27 4.51 8.98
CA THR A 69 0.10 5.37 9.30
C THR A 69 -0.32 6.22 8.11
N ARG A 70 0.54 6.30 7.08
CA ARG A 70 0.24 6.97 5.83
C ARG A 70 0.88 6.23 4.67
N ILE A 71 0.11 6.04 3.59
CA ILE A 71 0.56 5.44 2.35
C ILE A 71 0.06 6.30 1.19
N VAL A 72 0.94 6.58 0.24
CA VAL A 72 0.58 7.23 -1.02
C VAL A 72 0.86 6.25 -2.15
N ALA A 73 -0.20 5.79 -2.81
CA ALA A 73 -0.13 4.87 -3.94
C ALA A 73 -0.49 5.60 -5.23
N ARG A 74 0.30 5.40 -6.28
CA ARG A 74 0.08 6.00 -7.60
C ARG A 74 0.19 4.96 -8.69
N ARG A 75 -0.69 5.04 -9.70
CA ARG A 75 -0.63 4.25 -10.92
C ARG A 75 -1.25 5.06 -12.05
N GLN A 76 -0.46 5.38 -13.07
CA GLN A 76 -0.90 6.21 -14.19
C GLN A 76 -1.52 7.53 -13.70
N ASP A 77 -2.80 7.78 -14.00
CA ASP A 77 -3.60 8.94 -13.61
C ASP A 77 -4.29 8.80 -12.25
N LEU A 78 -4.18 7.64 -11.61
CA LEU A 78 -4.77 7.37 -10.30
C LEU A 78 -3.79 7.65 -9.16
N SER A 79 -4.24 8.43 -8.18
CA SER A 79 -3.55 8.59 -6.90
C SER A 79 -4.49 8.29 -5.74
N VAL A 80 -4.05 7.42 -4.84
CA VAL A 80 -4.76 7.04 -3.62
C VAL A 80 -3.90 7.40 -2.42
N LYS A 81 -4.49 8.10 -1.45
CA LYS A 81 -3.86 8.38 -0.16
C LYS A 81 -4.62 7.66 0.93
N LEU A 82 -3.91 6.80 1.65
CA LEU A 82 -4.44 6.11 2.81
C LEU A 82 -3.87 6.75 4.08
N VAL A 83 -4.75 7.05 5.03
CA VAL A 83 -4.41 7.51 6.37
C VAL A 83 -5.04 6.54 7.33
N ILE A 84 -4.23 5.95 8.21
CA ILE A 84 -4.65 4.93 9.16
C ILE A 84 -4.57 5.57 10.53
N ASP A 85 -5.75 5.79 11.13
CA ASP A 85 -5.88 6.50 12.40
C ASP A 85 -5.47 5.61 13.56
N GLN A 86 -5.99 4.38 13.60
CA GLN A 86 -5.68 3.39 14.63
C GLN A 86 -5.41 2.01 14.02
N TRP A 87 -4.42 1.33 14.58
CA TRP A 87 -4.18 -0.09 14.35
C TRP A 87 -4.72 -0.89 15.52
N THR A 88 -5.55 -1.89 15.23
CA THR A 88 -5.94 -2.93 16.18
C THR A 88 -5.46 -4.26 15.61
N LEU A 89 -4.58 -4.93 16.36
CA LEU A 89 -4.01 -6.23 15.99
C LEU A 89 -4.80 -7.37 16.67
#